data_AF-A0A2G9UFI4-F1
#
_entry.id   AF-A0A2G9UFI4-F1
#
_cell.length_a   1.000
_cell.length_b   1.000
_cell.length_c   1.000
_cell.angle_alpha   90.00
_cell.angle_beta   90.00
_cell.angle_gamma   90.00
#
_symmetry.space_group_name_H-M   'P 1'
#
loop_
_entity.id
_entity.type
_entity.pdbx_description
1 polymer ?
#
loop_
_entity_poly.entity_id
_entity_poly.type
_entity_poly.pdbx_seq_one_letter_code
_entity_poly.pdbx_strand_id
1 'polypeptide(L)'
;MDGGVQALSLHPECMVVGTVAHEFMHALGALHMHMRHDRDKYVKINLKPVPAKKQENFLKPMRSIEHTPYEYGSDMQYPSDAFAKKQENFLKPMRSIDHTPYEYGSDMQYPSDAFANYGNSIIPYNERYLRTLGSQTISFYDIRMINWHYKCNAPCAGIAPKCMNGGAPNPRNCSRCICPFGYGGTLCEKRRAGCGRVFEATTKWNSRTITVGDATVKGIRDTYTTCNDWITIRVTALRKVDCENGCWRSSIEPKVMSDKAIISPRICCPGQLNQVLTSRINPTP
;
A
#
# COMPACT_ATOMS: atom_id res chain seq x y z
N MET A 1 10.69 -21.05 11.56
CA MET A 1 11.91 -20.59 10.88
C MET A 1 13.05 -21.38 11.49
N ASP A 2 13.90 -21.99 10.69
CA ASP A 2 15.23 -22.34 11.17
C ASP A 2 16.00 -21.02 11.29
N GLY A 3 16.23 -20.55 12.51
CA GLY A 3 16.92 -19.28 12.75
C GLY A 3 18.33 -19.28 12.15
N GLY A 4 18.86 -18.10 11.81
CA GLY A 4 20.18 -17.95 11.20
C GLY A 4 20.33 -16.65 10.41
N VAL A 5 21.44 -16.52 9.68
CA VAL A 5 21.66 -15.39 8.76
C VAL A 5 20.70 -15.52 7.58
N GLN A 6 19.84 -14.52 7.39
CA GLN A 6 18.99 -14.40 6.21
C GLN A 6 19.61 -13.40 5.25
N ALA A 7 20.11 -13.87 4.11
CA ALA A 7 20.68 -13.00 3.09
C ALA A 7 19.57 -12.21 2.37
N LEU A 8 19.75 -10.90 2.26
CA LEU A 8 18.92 -10.00 1.47
C LEU A 8 19.72 -9.58 0.23
N SER A 9 19.24 -9.90 -0.96
CA SER A 9 19.97 -9.59 -2.20
C SER A 9 19.49 -8.28 -2.79
N LEU A 10 20.29 -7.22 -2.66
CA LEU A 10 20.04 -5.92 -3.28
C LEU A 10 21.08 -5.66 -4.37
N HIS A 11 20.67 -5.76 -5.63
CA HIS A 11 21.52 -5.35 -6.76
C HIS A 11 21.59 -3.81 -6.83
N PRO A 12 22.67 -3.18 -7.35
CA PRO A 12 22.77 -1.72 -7.45
C PRO A 12 21.57 -1.04 -8.14
N GLU A 13 20.97 -1.69 -9.12
CA GLU A 13 19.76 -1.22 -9.83
C GLU A 13 18.49 -1.27 -8.97
N CYS A 14 18.51 -2.02 -7.87
CA CYS A 14 17.43 -2.17 -6.91
C CYS A 14 17.54 -1.18 -5.73
N MET A 15 18.51 -0.25 -5.76
CA MET A 15 18.76 0.72 -4.68
C MET A 15 17.77 1.89 -4.72
N VAL A 16 16.48 1.57 -4.76
CA VAL A 16 15.35 2.48 -4.62
C VAL A 16 14.67 2.16 -3.29
N VAL A 17 14.29 3.19 -2.53
CA VAL A 17 13.74 3.05 -1.17
C VAL A 17 12.56 2.08 -1.11
N GLY A 18 11.67 2.13 -2.11
CA GLY A 18 10.54 1.21 -2.23
C GLY A 18 11.00 -0.24 -2.34
N THR A 19 11.88 -0.56 -3.29
CA THR A 19 12.42 -1.92 -3.45
C THR A 19 13.16 -2.41 -2.20
N VAL A 20 13.96 -1.56 -1.56
CA VAL A 20 14.61 -1.94 -0.30
C VAL A 20 13.56 -2.25 0.77
N ALA A 21 12.54 -1.41 0.93
CA ALA A 21 11.47 -1.63 1.89
C ALA A 21 10.69 -2.92 1.60
N HIS A 22 10.39 -3.23 0.34
CA HIS A 22 9.75 -4.47 -0.09
C HIS A 22 10.49 -5.71 0.42
N GLU A 23 11.80 -5.76 0.18
CA GLU A 23 12.63 -6.90 0.59
C GLU A 23 12.72 -6.98 2.12
N PHE A 24 12.82 -5.84 2.82
CA PHE A 24 12.77 -5.82 4.28
C PHE A 24 11.39 -6.26 4.82
N MET A 25 10.30 -5.93 4.13
CA MET A 25 8.96 -6.41 4.50
C MET A 25 8.87 -7.93 4.38
N HIS A 26 9.49 -8.54 3.36
CA HIS A 26 9.63 -10.00 3.30
C HIS A 26 10.42 -10.57 4.47
N ALA A 27 11.55 -9.95 4.85
CA ALA A 27 12.32 -10.36 6.02
C ALA A 27 11.52 -10.24 7.33
N LEU A 28 10.60 -9.28 7.41
CA LEU A 28 9.66 -9.10 8.52
C LEU A 28 8.46 -10.05 8.48
N GLY A 29 8.38 -10.95 7.49
CA GLY A 29 7.35 -11.96 7.36
C GLY A 29 6.24 -11.64 6.36
N ALA A 30 6.20 -10.45 5.75
CA ALA A 30 5.14 -10.12 4.80
C ALA A 30 5.27 -10.93 3.50
N LEU A 31 4.13 -11.37 2.95
CA LEU A 31 4.03 -11.95 1.61
C LEU A 31 3.44 -10.91 0.66
N HIS A 32 3.49 -11.21 -0.63
CA HIS A 32 2.86 -10.34 -1.62
C HIS A 32 1.36 -10.21 -1.39
N MET A 33 0.83 -9.01 -1.64
CA MET A 33 -0.58 -8.67 -1.45
C MET A 33 -1.50 -9.55 -2.32
N HIS A 34 -1.07 -9.95 -3.51
CA HIS A 34 -1.82 -10.90 -4.37
C HIS A 34 -1.78 -12.35 -3.87
N MET A 35 -1.08 -12.67 -2.80
CA MET A 35 -1.13 -13.99 -2.17
C MET A 35 -2.24 -14.09 -1.12
N ARG A 36 -2.92 -12.99 -0.79
CA ARG A 36 -4.04 -12.99 0.15
C ARG A 36 -5.14 -13.97 -0.24
N HIS A 37 -5.72 -14.60 0.77
CA HIS A 37 -6.83 -15.54 0.61
C HIS A 37 -8.06 -14.86 -0.04
N ASP A 38 -8.32 -13.59 0.28
CA ASP A 38 -9.46 -12.82 -0.20
C ASP A 38 -9.21 -12.09 -1.54
N ARG A 39 -8.01 -12.20 -2.13
CA ARG A 39 -7.62 -11.46 -3.35
C ARG A 39 -8.62 -11.59 -4.50
N ASP A 40 -9.28 -12.74 -4.63
CA ASP A 40 -10.13 -13.04 -5.80
C ASP A 40 -11.46 -12.26 -5.76
N LYS A 41 -11.69 -11.48 -4.69
CA LYS A 41 -12.73 -10.43 -4.61
C LYS A 41 -12.29 -9.10 -5.25
N TYR A 42 -10.99 -8.92 -5.49
CA TYR A 42 -10.37 -7.65 -5.90
C TYR A 42 -9.66 -7.75 -7.26
N VAL A 43 -9.00 -8.88 -7.51
CA VAL A 43 -8.23 -9.13 -8.73
C VAL A 43 -8.55 -10.50 -9.31
N LYS A 44 -8.41 -10.62 -10.63
CA LYS A 44 -8.42 -11.88 -11.37
C LYS A 44 -7.00 -12.21 -11.82
N ILE A 45 -6.57 -13.45 -11.58
CA ILE A 45 -5.31 -13.97 -12.11
C ILE A 45 -5.55 -14.54 -13.51
N ASN A 46 -4.74 -14.09 -14.48
CA ASN A 46 -4.74 -14.59 -15.85
C ASN A 46 -3.39 -15.23 -16.16
N LEU A 47 -3.33 -16.56 -16.15
CA LEU A 47 -2.08 -17.30 -16.38
C LEU A 47 -1.77 -17.54 -17.86
N LYS A 48 -2.68 -17.22 -18.79
CA LYS A 48 -2.47 -17.40 -20.24
C LYS A 48 -1.17 -16.76 -20.76
N PRO A 49 -0.81 -15.52 -20.39
CA PRO A 49 0.44 -14.93 -20.83
C PRO A 49 1.66 -15.33 -19.99
N VAL A 50 1.49 -16.12 -18.92
CA VAL A 50 2.54 -16.47 -17.97
C VAL A 50 3.14 -17.83 -18.34
N PRO A 51 4.47 -17.95 -18.55
CA PRO A 51 5.13 -19.22 -18.80
C PRO A 51 4.85 -20.24 -17.68
N ALA A 52 4.64 -21.51 -18.02
CA ALA A 52 4.27 -22.56 -17.06
C ALA A 52 5.20 -22.60 -15.83
N LYS A 53 6.52 -22.46 -16.02
CA LYS A 53 7.54 -22.42 -14.97
C LYS A 53 7.43 -21.23 -14.00
N LYS A 54 6.58 -20.25 -14.28
CA LYS A 54 6.37 -19.05 -13.46
C LYS A 54 4.97 -18.99 -12.85
N GLN A 55 4.06 -19.89 -13.23
CA GLN A 55 2.68 -19.85 -12.76
C GLN A 55 2.55 -20.14 -11.26
N GLU A 56 3.52 -20.84 -10.66
CA GLU A 56 3.57 -21.10 -9.21
C GLU A 56 3.65 -19.83 -8.36
N ASN A 57 4.19 -18.72 -8.89
CA ASN A 57 4.28 -17.43 -8.19
C ASN A 57 2.91 -16.77 -7.92
N PHE A 58 1.83 -17.33 -8.48
CA PHE A 58 0.45 -16.85 -8.30
C PHE A 58 -0.38 -17.74 -7.37
N LEU A 59 0.20 -18.82 -6.85
CA LEU A 59 -0.47 -19.68 -5.89
C LEU A 59 -0.75 -18.92 -4.59
N LYS A 60 -1.91 -19.22 -3.99
CA LYS A 60 -2.16 -18.82 -2.60
C LYS A 60 -1.50 -19.86 -1.69
N PRO A 61 -0.96 -19.45 -0.53
CA PRO A 61 -0.58 -20.41 0.49
C PRO A 61 -1.79 -21.27 0.87
N MET A 62 -1.59 -22.59 0.96
CA MET A 62 -2.67 -23.59 0.98
C MET A 62 -3.37 -23.74 2.34
N ARG A 63 -2.74 -23.28 3.43
CA ARG A 63 -3.25 -23.14 4.82
C ARG A 63 -2.06 -22.78 5.73
N SER A 64 -2.20 -21.78 6.59
CA SER A 64 -1.43 -21.62 7.83
C SER A 64 -1.73 -22.79 8.79
N ILE A 65 -1.06 -23.93 8.59
CA ILE A 65 -1.16 -25.04 9.53
C ILE A 65 -0.29 -24.70 10.75
N GLU A 66 -1.00 -24.51 11.87
CA GLU A 66 -0.59 -24.51 13.29
C GLU A 66 -0.66 -23.14 14.03
N HIS A 67 -1.81 -22.99 14.72
CA HIS A 67 -2.01 -22.25 15.97
C HIS A 67 -2.08 -20.72 16.01
N THR A 68 -2.26 -20.01 14.90
CA THR A 68 -2.65 -18.58 14.96
C THR A 68 -3.70 -18.20 13.91
N PRO A 69 -4.75 -17.41 14.25
CA PRO A 69 -5.75 -16.93 13.28
C PRO A 69 -5.21 -15.86 12.30
N TYR A 70 -3.90 -15.83 12.07
CA TYR A 70 -3.19 -14.70 11.48
C TYR A 70 -2.43 -15.10 10.23
N GLU A 71 -2.89 -14.62 9.08
CA GLU A 71 -2.11 -14.62 7.83
C GLU A 71 -1.94 -13.16 7.38
N TYR A 72 -0.77 -12.60 7.64
CA TYR A 72 -0.27 -11.43 6.91
C TYR A 72 1.14 -11.70 6.48
N GLY A 73 1.26 -12.54 5.46
CA GLY A 73 2.54 -13.08 5.09
C GLY A 73 3.12 -14.03 6.12
N SER A 74 3.85 -15.02 5.63
CA SER A 74 4.54 -16.09 6.34
C SER A 74 4.92 -15.77 7.79
N ASP A 75 4.12 -16.29 8.72
CA ASP A 75 4.49 -16.49 10.11
C ASP A 75 5.48 -17.65 10.16
N MET A 76 6.61 -17.44 10.81
CA MET A 76 7.52 -18.52 11.16
C MET A 76 8.22 -18.19 12.49
N GLN A 77 7.50 -17.75 13.52
CA GLN A 77 8.02 -17.81 14.89
C GLN A 77 7.00 -18.36 15.90
N TYR A 78 7.43 -19.40 16.61
CA TYR A 78 6.70 -20.05 17.70
C TYR A 78 6.59 -19.15 18.94
N PRO A 79 5.45 -19.16 19.66
CA PRO A 79 5.40 -18.71 21.05
C PRO A 79 6.31 -19.60 21.92
N SER A 80 7.08 -19.00 22.82
CA SER A 80 8.00 -19.69 23.75
C SER A 80 7.30 -20.65 24.73
N ASP A 81 5.97 -20.69 24.75
CA ASP A 81 5.10 -21.50 25.60
C ASP A 81 4.28 -22.56 24.83
N ALA A 82 4.44 -22.68 23.51
CA ALA A 82 3.62 -23.56 22.66
C ALA A 82 3.83 -25.07 22.90
N PHE A 83 4.87 -25.48 23.62
CA PHE A 83 5.12 -26.89 23.95
C PHE A 83 4.43 -27.37 25.24
N ALA A 84 3.60 -26.53 25.90
CA ALA A 84 3.14 -26.83 27.26
C ALA A 84 1.76 -27.50 27.39
N LYS A 85 0.92 -27.64 26.35
CA LYS A 85 -0.42 -28.26 26.53
C LYS A 85 -0.86 -29.19 25.38
N LYS A 86 -1.16 -30.42 25.79
CA LYS A 86 -1.51 -31.62 25.01
C LYS A 86 -2.72 -31.41 24.09
N GLN A 87 -2.63 -32.06 22.92
CA GLN A 87 -3.69 -32.28 21.92
C GLN A 87 -4.96 -32.86 22.53
N GLU A 88 -6.10 -32.26 22.20
CA GLU A 88 -7.33 -32.91 21.70
C GLU A 88 -8.42 -31.82 21.55
N ASN A 89 -9.07 -31.74 20.37
CA ASN A 89 -10.26 -30.92 20.04
C ASN A 89 -10.14 -29.58 19.26
N PHE A 90 -9.42 -29.49 18.13
CA PHE A 90 -9.62 -28.33 17.22
C PHE A 90 -9.50 -28.66 15.71
N LEU A 91 -10.49 -29.37 15.16
CA LEU A 91 -10.76 -29.43 13.71
C LEU A 91 -11.92 -28.49 13.33
N LYS A 92 -11.77 -27.19 13.58
CA LYS A 92 -12.58 -26.16 12.92
C LYS A 92 -11.66 -25.28 12.08
N PRO A 93 -11.96 -25.02 10.80
CA PRO A 93 -11.16 -24.10 10.00
C PRO A 93 -11.18 -22.72 10.68
N MET A 94 -10.01 -22.26 11.13
CA MET A 94 -9.85 -20.91 11.64
C MET A 94 -10.05 -19.93 10.48
N ARG A 95 -10.99 -19.01 10.67
CA ARG A 95 -11.28 -17.93 9.74
C ARG A 95 -10.04 -17.02 9.69
N SER A 96 -9.44 -16.88 8.52
CA SER A 96 -8.46 -15.82 8.25
C SER A 96 -9.16 -14.47 8.42
N ILE A 97 -8.69 -13.66 9.38
CA ILE A 97 -9.20 -12.31 9.60
C ILE A 97 -8.18 -11.34 9.02
N ASP A 98 -8.60 -10.59 8.01
CA ASP A 98 -7.81 -9.50 7.45
C ASP A 98 -7.98 -8.24 8.33
N HIS A 99 -6.88 -7.76 8.92
CA HIS A 99 -6.77 -6.56 9.76
C HIS A 99 -6.58 -5.27 8.96
N THR A 100 -6.24 -5.41 7.67
CA THR A 100 -6.10 -4.35 6.67
C THR A 100 -6.92 -4.68 5.43
N PRO A 101 -7.54 -3.67 4.78
CA PRO A 101 -8.20 -3.87 3.50
C PRO A 101 -7.21 -4.34 2.44
N TYR A 102 -7.71 -4.95 1.37
CA TYR A 102 -6.90 -5.26 0.20
C TYR A 102 -6.42 -3.96 -0.46
N GLU A 103 -5.11 -3.77 -0.57
CA GLU A 103 -4.53 -2.52 -1.05
C GLU A 103 -3.77 -2.69 -2.36
N TYR A 104 -4.40 -2.25 -3.46
CA TYR A 104 -3.83 -2.30 -4.81
C TYR A 104 -2.50 -1.55 -4.95
N GLY A 105 -2.27 -0.53 -4.13
CA GLY A 105 -1.05 0.30 -4.14
C GLY A 105 -0.02 -0.05 -3.08
N SER A 106 -0.17 -1.20 -2.40
CA SER A 106 0.81 -1.72 -1.45
C SER A 106 2.13 -1.96 -2.16
N ASP A 107 3.23 -1.71 -1.45
CA ASP A 107 4.59 -2.01 -1.92
C ASP A 107 4.78 -3.52 -2.13
N MET A 108 3.98 -4.35 -1.44
CA MET A 108 3.97 -5.81 -1.59
C MET A 108 3.06 -6.30 -2.73
N GLN A 109 2.41 -5.41 -3.48
CA GLN A 109 1.53 -5.81 -4.58
C GLN A 109 2.31 -5.89 -5.90
N TYR A 110 2.34 -7.06 -6.51
CA TYR A 110 2.91 -7.25 -7.84
C TYR A 110 2.30 -6.33 -8.91
N PRO A 111 3.10 -5.94 -9.93
CA PRO A 111 2.62 -5.21 -11.09
C PRO A 111 1.63 -6.04 -11.90
N SER A 112 0.82 -5.37 -12.72
CA SER A 112 -0.25 -6.00 -13.50
C SER A 112 0.25 -7.04 -14.52
N ASP A 113 1.48 -6.90 -15.00
CA ASP A 113 2.15 -7.73 -16.00
C ASP A 113 3.21 -8.68 -15.40
N ALA A 114 3.20 -8.88 -14.07
CA ALA A 114 4.16 -9.75 -13.39
C ALA A 114 4.31 -11.10 -14.12
N PHE A 115 5.54 -11.46 -14.48
CA PHE A 115 5.89 -12.70 -15.20
C PHE A 115 5.15 -12.96 -16.52
N ALA A 116 4.43 -11.99 -17.08
CA ALA A 116 3.73 -12.13 -18.35
C ALA A 116 4.67 -11.87 -19.53
N ASN A 117 4.56 -12.67 -20.59
CA ASN A 117 5.26 -12.40 -21.86
C ASN A 117 4.52 -11.34 -22.71
N TYR A 118 3.23 -11.13 -22.46
CA TYR A 118 2.38 -10.15 -23.12
C TYR A 118 1.13 -9.86 -22.27
N GLY A 119 0.58 -8.64 -22.34
CA GLY A 119 -0.62 -8.30 -21.58
C GLY A 119 -0.45 -8.40 -20.06
N ASN A 120 -1.57 -8.62 -19.34
CA ASN A 120 -1.60 -8.58 -17.87
C ASN A 120 -1.88 -9.97 -17.27
N SER A 121 -1.12 -10.32 -16.22
CA SER A 121 -1.30 -11.52 -15.40
C SER A 121 -2.15 -11.27 -14.15
N ILE A 122 -2.21 -10.03 -13.67
CA ILE A 122 -3.07 -9.59 -12.55
C ILE A 122 -3.99 -8.49 -13.06
N ILE A 123 -5.30 -8.74 -13.03
CA ILE A 123 -6.33 -7.85 -13.59
C ILE A 123 -7.25 -7.40 -12.45
N PRO A 124 -7.23 -6.14 -12.02
CA PRO A 124 -8.15 -5.66 -10.99
C PRO A 124 -9.57 -5.56 -11.56
N TYR A 125 -10.58 -5.90 -10.76
CA TYR A 125 -11.99 -5.74 -11.18
C TYR A 125 -12.35 -4.27 -11.37
N ASN A 126 -11.76 -3.38 -10.57
CA ASN A 126 -11.79 -1.95 -10.83
C ASN A 126 -10.57 -1.58 -11.69
N GLU A 127 -10.80 -1.46 -12.99
CA GLU A 127 -9.78 -1.18 -14.01
C GLU A 127 -8.95 0.08 -13.73
N ARG A 128 -9.47 1.05 -12.97
CA ARG A 128 -8.74 2.27 -12.62
C ARG A 128 -7.47 1.97 -11.81
N TYR A 129 -7.44 0.84 -11.10
CA TYR A 129 -6.29 0.40 -10.33
C TYR A 129 -5.21 -0.32 -11.15
N LEU A 130 -5.43 -0.58 -12.44
CA LEU A 130 -4.49 -1.37 -13.24
C LEU A 130 -3.06 -0.83 -13.18
N ARG A 131 -2.90 0.51 -13.24
CA ARG A 131 -1.60 1.19 -13.16
C ARG A 131 -1.16 1.54 -11.74
N THR A 132 -2.02 1.30 -10.74
CA THR A 132 -1.65 1.39 -9.32
C THR A 132 -0.89 0.15 -8.85
N LEU A 133 -1.18 -1.03 -9.43
CA LEU A 133 -0.51 -2.30 -9.13
C LEU A 133 1.00 -2.22 -9.42
N GLY A 134 1.85 -2.70 -8.51
CA GLY A 134 3.32 -2.63 -8.65
C GLY A 134 3.93 -1.34 -8.10
N SER A 135 3.24 -0.69 -7.15
CA SER A 135 3.73 0.53 -6.49
C SER A 135 5.07 0.29 -5.80
N GLN A 136 5.98 1.27 -5.88
CA GLN A 136 7.21 1.32 -5.08
C GLN A 136 7.09 2.34 -3.93
N THR A 137 5.88 2.52 -3.42
CA THR A 137 5.59 3.42 -2.31
C THR A 137 5.07 2.58 -1.17
N ILE A 138 5.75 2.67 -0.03
CA ILE A 138 5.28 2.09 1.23
C ILE A 138 3.95 2.76 1.57
N SER A 139 2.87 1.97 1.53
CA SER A 139 1.53 2.47 1.81
C SER A 139 1.31 2.67 3.32
N PHE A 140 0.21 3.34 3.67
CA PHE A 140 -0.17 3.47 5.07
C PHE A 140 -0.49 2.11 5.69
N TYR A 141 -1.14 1.19 4.96
CA TYR A 141 -1.46 -0.12 5.50
C TYR A 141 -0.28 -1.08 5.53
N ASP A 142 0.74 -0.90 4.67
CA ASP A 142 2.02 -1.62 4.81
C ASP A 142 2.64 -1.35 6.19
N ILE A 143 2.75 -0.06 6.55
CA ILE A 143 3.27 0.36 7.88
C ILE A 143 2.35 -0.13 9.00
N ARG A 144 1.04 0.01 8.83
CA ARG A 144 0.06 -0.38 9.86
C ARG A 144 0.08 -1.89 10.11
N MET A 145 0.22 -2.69 9.06
CA MET A 145 0.29 -4.15 9.13
C MET A 145 1.48 -4.59 9.99
N ILE A 146 2.67 -4.07 9.69
CA ILE A 146 3.89 -4.39 10.48
C ILE A 146 3.76 -3.91 11.92
N ASN A 147 3.34 -2.66 12.15
CA ASN A 147 3.17 -2.12 13.50
C ASN A 147 2.16 -2.91 14.33
N TRP A 148 1.11 -3.43 13.68
CA TRP A 148 0.10 -4.25 14.32
C TRP A 148 0.65 -5.64 14.64
N HIS A 149 1.32 -6.29 13.68
CA HIS A 149 1.91 -7.63 13.82
C HIS A 149 2.93 -7.68 14.97
N TYR A 150 3.88 -6.74 14.98
CA TYR A 150 4.93 -6.67 16.00
C TYR A 150 4.48 -5.94 17.28
N LYS A 151 3.19 -5.63 17.42
CA LYS A 151 2.61 -4.93 18.57
C LYS A 151 3.37 -3.64 18.94
N CYS A 152 3.87 -2.92 17.94
CA CYS A 152 4.70 -1.73 18.13
C CYS A 152 4.02 -0.63 18.95
N ASN A 153 2.68 -0.59 18.95
CA ASN A 153 1.90 0.39 19.69
C ASN A 153 1.62 -0.01 21.15
N ALA A 154 2.04 -1.20 21.61
CA ALA A 154 1.85 -1.63 23.00
C ALA A 154 2.43 -0.63 24.03
N PRO A 155 3.62 -0.03 23.82
CA PRO A 155 4.16 0.99 24.73
C PRO A 155 3.33 2.29 24.78
N CYS A 156 2.51 2.55 23.75
CA CYS A 156 1.64 3.72 23.70
C CYS A 156 0.22 3.45 24.21
N ALA A 157 -0.04 2.26 24.77
CA ALA A 157 -1.35 1.89 25.28
C ALA A 157 -1.82 2.87 26.38
N GLY A 158 -3.04 3.39 26.24
CA GLY A 158 -3.64 4.34 27.20
C GLY A 158 -3.15 5.78 27.10
N ILE A 159 -2.06 6.06 26.39
CA ILE A 159 -1.51 7.42 26.21
C ILE A 159 -1.56 7.90 24.76
N ALA A 160 -1.72 6.99 23.80
CA ALA A 160 -1.83 7.33 22.39
C ALA A 160 -3.00 8.29 22.12
N PRO A 161 -2.81 9.35 21.32
CA PRO A 161 -3.89 10.26 20.99
C PRO A 161 -4.90 9.60 20.06
N LYS A 162 -6.12 10.13 20.06
CA LYS A 162 -7.14 9.79 19.07
C LYS A 162 -6.77 10.40 17.72
N CYS A 163 -6.36 9.56 16.78
CA CYS A 163 -6.01 9.97 15.43
C CYS A 163 -7.26 10.26 14.57
N MET A 164 -7.18 11.31 13.75
CA MET A 164 -8.21 11.71 12.80
C MET A 164 -7.90 11.20 11.39
N ASN A 165 -8.89 11.31 10.49
CA ASN A 165 -8.72 11.02 9.05
C ASN A 165 -8.10 9.65 8.71
N GLY A 166 -8.37 8.62 9.52
CA GLY A 166 -7.83 7.27 9.30
C GLY A 166 -6.38 7.08 9.77
N GLY A 167 -5.80 8.06 10.47
CA GLY A 167 -4.48 7.94 11.09
C GLY A 167 -4.41 6.89 12.19
N ALA A 168 -3.18 6.50 12.53
CA ALA A 168 -2.88 5.51 13.56
C ALA A 168 -1.86 6.07 14.56
N PRO A 169 -1.86 5.63 15.82
CA PRO A 169 -0.83 6.01 16.79
C PRO A 169 0.58 5.78 16.25
N ASN A 170 1.48 6.71 16.56
CA ASN A 170 2.89 6.55 16.20
C ASN A 170 3.64 5.81 17.32
N PRO A 171 4.12 4.58 17.08
CA PRO A 171 4.80 3.79 18.10
C PRO A 171 6.15 4.39 18.54
N ARG A 172 6.74 5.27 17.73
CA ARG A 172 8.00 5.98 18.08
C ARG A 172 7.75 7.28 18.85
N ASN A 173 6.52 7.77 18.86
CA ASN A 173 6.14 8.99 19.57
C ASN A 173 4.66 8.93 19.93
N CYS A 174 4.38 8.50 21.15
CA CYS A 174 3.02 8.25 21.63
C CYS A 174 2.15 9.52 21.75
N SER A 175 2.69 10.71 21.51
CA SER A 175 1.93 11.98 21.54
C SER A 175 1.44 12.41 20.16
N ARG A 176 1.69 11.63 19.10
CA ARG A 176 1.29 11.97 17.73
C ARG A 176 0.86 10.76 16.91
N CYS A 177 0.26 11.04 15.76
CA CYS A 177 -0.21 10.04 14.81
C CYS A 177 0.71 9.91 13.60
N ILE A 178 0.71 8.71 13.00
CA ILE A 178 1.09 8.47 11.61
C ILE A 178 -0.14 8.79 10.76
N CYS A 179 0.04 9.62 9.74
CA CYS A 179 -1.05 10.12 8.91
C CYS A 179 -1.06 9.47 7.53
N PRO A 180 -2.25 9.14 6.98
CA PRO A 180 -2.36 8.77 5.59
C PRO A 180 -1.87 9.86 4.65
N PHE A 181 -1.52 9.47 3.42
CA PHE A 181 -1.16 10.41 2.37
C PHE A 181 -2.25 11.49 2.17
N GLY A 182 -1.84 12.75 1.99
CA GLY A 182 -2.74 13.90 1.94
C GLY A 182 -3.02 14.58 3.28
N TYR A 183 -2.80 13.90 4.41
CA TYR A 183 -3.09 14.40 5.76
C TYR A 183 -1.81 14.64 6.58
N GLY A 184 -1.92 15.52 7.57
CA GLY A 184 -0.83 15.89 8.47
C GLY A 184 -1.34 16.59 9.73
N GLY A 185 -0.44 17.19 10.49
CA GLY A 185 -0.73 17.64 11.86
C GLY A 185 -0.38 16.56 12.88
N THR A 186 -0.54 16.87 14.17
CA THR A 186 -0.21 15.94 15.26
C THR A 186 -1.21 14.79 15.31
N LEU A 187 -2.47 15.06 14.97
CA LEU A 187 -3.58 14.13 15.00
C LEU A 187 -4.09 13.76 13.59
N CYS A 188 -3.37 14.14 12.54
CA CYS A 188 -3.81 13.99 11.14
C CYS A 188 -5.03 14.85 10.79
N GLU A 189 -5.23 15.95 11.51
CA GLU A 189 -6.35 16.87 11.42
C GLU A 189 -6.18 17.97 10.36
N LYS A 190 -4.97 18.12 9.83
CA LYS A 190 -4.60 19.19 8.89
C LYS A 190 -4.20 18.62 7.53
N ARG A 191 -4.15 19.50 6.54
CA ARG A 191 -3.44 19.25 5.27
C ARG A 191 -1.96 19.01 5.57
N ARG A 192 -1.34 18.05 4.89
CA ARG A 192 0.10 17.84 5.00
C ARG A 192 0.86 19.12 4.64
N ALA A 193 1.83 19.50 5.47
CA ALA A 193 2.66 20.67 5.23
C ALA A 193 3.48 20.51 3.93
N GLY A 194 3.83 21.63 3.30
CA GLY A 194 4.49 21.67 1.98
C GLY A 194 3.60 22.30 0.92
N CYS A 195 3.88 22.04 -0.35
CA CYS A 195 3.12 22.62 -1.45
C CYS A 195 1.66 22.10 -1.49
N GLY A 196 0.80 22.90 -2.11
CA GLY A 196 -0.65 22.68 -2.17
C GLY A 196 -1.42 23.67 -1.30
N ARG A 197 -2.75 23.68 -1.43
CA ARG A 197 -3.68 24.65 -0.85
C ARG A 197 -5.02 23.96 -0.53
N VAL A 198 -5.75 24.54 0.40
CA VAL A 198 -7.16 24.20 0.63
C VAL A 198 -7.98 25.08 -0.30
N PHE A 199 -8.94 24.51 -1.03
CA PHE A 199 -9.91 25.33 -1.76
C PHE A 199 -11.33 24.93 -1.41
N GLU A 200 -12.21 25.92 -1.45
CA GLU A 200 -13.65 25.71 -1.43
C GLU A 200 -14.13 25.41 -2.85
N ALA A 201 -14.74 24.24 -3.04
CA ALA A 201 -15.28 23.88 -4.33
C ALA A 201 -16.46 24.79 -4.69
N THR A 202 -16.44 25.32 -5.92
CA THR A 202 -17.56 26.10 -6.48
C THR A 202 -18.21 25.34 -7.63
N THR A 203 -19.36 25.80 -8.10
CA THR A 203 -20.01 25.24 -9.30
C THR A 203 -19.27 25.56 -10.61
N LYS A 204 -18.29 26.49 -10.58
CA LYS A 204 -17.47 26.87 -11.74
C LYS A 204 -16.14 26.13 -11.72
N TRP A 205 -15.78 25.54 -12.85
CA TRP A 205 -14.47 24.92 -13.05
C TRP A 205 -13.37 25.98 -13.05
N ASN A 206 -12.31 25.73 -12.30
CA ASN A 206 -11.07 26.51 -12.31
C ASN A 206 -9.91 25.61 -12.73
N SER A 207 -9.06 26.09 -13.63
CA SER A 207 -7.86 25.37 -14.06
C SER A 207 -6.65 25.78 -13.22
N ARG A 208 -5.78 24.82 -12.89
CA ARG A 208 -4.52 25.08 -12.21
C ARG A 208 -3.42 24.15 -12.71
N THR A 209 -2.23 24.70 -12.84
CA THR A 209 -1.00 23.93 -13.06
C THR A 209 -0.31 23.71 -11.72
N ILE A 210 0.00 22.44 -11.42
CA ILE A 210 0.80 22.05 -10.25
C ILE A 210 2.12 21.51 -10.79
N THR A 211 3.23 22.08 -10.34
CA THR A 211 4.57 21.59 -10.63
C THR A 211 5.11 20.89 -9.39
N VAL A 212 5.51 19.63 -9.53
CA VAL A 212 6.02 18.79 -8.44
C VAL A 212 7.37 18.20 -8.85
N GLY A 213 8.31 18.17 -7.91
CA GLY A 213 9.67 17.72 -8.15
C GLY A 213 10.60 18.85 -8.63
N ASP A 214 11.90 18.56 -8.58
CA ASP A 214 12.96 19.46 -9.01
C ASP A 214 14.03 18.63 -9.74
N ALA A 215 14.13 18.82 -11.05
CA ALA A 215 15.05 18.08 -11.91
C ALA A 215 16.53 18.41 -11.65
N THR A 216 16.82 19.49 -10.91
CA THR A 216 18.20 19.84 -10.52
C THR A 216 18.71 18.98 -9.36
N VAL A 217 17.81 18.37 -8.59
CA VAL A 217 18.19 17.52 -7.45
C VAL A 217 18.51 16.12 -7.95
N LYS A 218 19.80 15.78 -7.95
CA LYS A 218 20.34 14.48 -8.38
C LYS A 218 20.62 13.49 -7.24
N GLY A 219 20.48 13.93 -5.98
CA GLY A 219 20.71 13.08 -4.81
C GLY A 219 19.58 12.07 -4.61
N ILE A 220 19.92 10.91 -4.03
CA ILE A 220 18.94 9.91 -3.58
C ILE A 220 18.05 10.56 -2.52
N ARG A 221 16.74 10.33 -2.61
CA ARG A 221 15.74 10.82 -1.66
C ARG A 221 15.07 9.64 -0.97
N ASP A 222 14.91 9.77 0.33
CA ASP A 222 14.24 8.76 1.16
C ASP A 222 12.73 8.71 0.89
N THR A 223 12.15 9.77 0.31
CA THR A 223 10.70 9.88 0.06
C THR A 223 10.38 10.63 -1.22
N TYR A 224 9.19 10.36 -1.77
CA TYR A 224 8.63 11.11 -2.90
C TYR A 224 8.35 12.58 -2.54
N THR A 225 8.55 13.47 -3.50
CA THR A 225 8.04 14.84 -3.40
C THR A 225 6.54 14.84 -3.64
N THR A 226 5.78 15.31 -2.66
CA THR A 226 4.31 15.33 -2.73
C THR A 226 3.78 16.76 -2.66
N CYS A 227 2.76 17.04 -3.47
CA CYS A 227 1.92 18.24 -3.34
C CYS A 227 0.52 17.79 -2.92
N ASN A 228 -0.04 18.41 -1.88
CA ASN A 228 -1.32 17.96 -1.31
C ASN A 228 -2.30 19.13 -1.34
N ASP A 229 -3.31 19.07 -2.21
CA ASP A 229 -4.42 20.04 -2.28
C ASP A 229 -5.68 19.42 -1.66
N TRP A 230 -6.57 20.21 -1.05
CA TRP A 230 -7.84 19.70 -0.51
C TRP A 230 -9.03 20.26 -1.31
N ILE A 231 -9.61 19.46 -2.23
CA ILE A 231 -10.59 19.91 -3.27
C ILE A 231 -11.42 18.80 -3.96
N THR A 232 -12.55 19.19 -4.57
CA THR A 232 -13.21 18.43 -5.65
C THR A 232 -12.50 18.67 -7.00
N ILE A 233 -12.11 17.63 -7.74
CA ILE A 233 -11.22 17.78 -8.92
C ILE A 233 -11.64 17.01 -10.18
N ARG A 234 -11.18 17.53 -11.32
CA ARG A 234 -11.06 16.82 -12.61
C ARG A 234 -9.64 17.03 -13.13
N VAL A 235 -8.96 15.95 -13.49
CA VAL A 235 -7.60 16.01 -14.06
C VAL A 235 -7.70 16.04 -15.59
N THR A 236 -7.33 17.15 -16.21
CA THR A 236 -7.46 17.36 -17.66
C THR A 236 -6.18 17.10 -18.45
N ALA A 237 -5.01 17.25 -17.82
CA ALA A 237 -3.73 17.00 -18.47
C ALA A 237 -2.66 16.56 -17.47
N LEU A 238 -1.77 15.69 -17.93
CA LEU A 238 -0.50 15.37 -17.29
C LEU A 238 0.62 15.59 -18.33
N ARG A 239 1.74 16.19 -17.90
CA ARG A 239 2.90 16.46 -18.76
C ARG A 239 4.14 15.86 -18.11
N LYS A 240 4.99 15.21 -18.91
CA LYS A 240 6.22 14.53 -18.45
C LYS A 240 5.95 13.47 -17.38
N VAL A 241 4.99 12.60 -17.64
CA VAL A 241 4.64 11.50 -16.73
C VAL A 241 4.94 10.17 -17.41
N ASP A 242 5.59 9.28 -16.67
CA ASP A 242 5.95 7.94 -17.13
C ASP A 242 4.79 6.98 -16.87
N CYS A 243 4.19 6.48 -17.95
CA CYS A 243 3.10 5.53 -17.89
C CYS A 243 3.64 4.11 -17.70
N GLU A 244 3.86 3.73 -16.44
CA GLU A 244 4.36 2.42 -16.03
C GLU A 244 3.47 1.82 -14.92
N ASN A 245 3.61 0.52 -14.68
CA ASN A 245 2.99 -0.11 -13.52
C ASN A 245 3.51 0.52 -12.22
N GLY A 246 2.63 0.58 -11.22
CA GLY A 246 2.86 1.25 -9.94
C GLY A 246 2.72 2.77 -9.98
N CYS A 247 2.75 3.39 -11.16
CA CYS A 247 2.77 4.84 -11.32
C CYS A 247 3.79 5.52 -10.38
N TRP A 248 4.96 4.89 -10.23
CA TRP A 248 5.87 5.16 -9.12
C TRP A 248 6.74 6.40 -9.36
N ARG A 249 7.14 6.69 -10.61
CA ARG A 249 7.98 7.87 -10.93
C ARG A 249 7.25 9.21 -10.73
N SER A 250 6.03 9.31 -11.24
CA SER A 250 5.16 10.48 -11.07
C SER A 250 3.70 10.09 -11.27
N SER A 251 2.83 10.59 -10.40
CA SER A 251 1.40 10.35 -10.49
C SER A 251 0.57 11.33 -9.68
N ILE A 252 -0.72 11.36 -9.97
CA ILE A 252 -1.74 12.00 -9.14
C ILE A 252 -2.56 10.88 -8.49
N GLU A 253 -2.76 10.97 -7.17
CA GLU A 253 -3.66 10.11 -6.40
C GLU A 253 -4.80 10.95 -5.82
N PRO A 254 -5.93 11.11 -6.54
CA PRO A 254 -7.12 11.74 -5.97
C PRO A 254 -7.70 10.84 -4.87
N LYS A 255 -7.78 11.31 -3.62
CA LYS A 255 -8.30 10.50 -2.50
C LYS A 255 -9.82 10.40 -2.56
N VAL A 256 -10.33 9.53 -3.42
CA VAL A 256 -11.78 9.42 -3.71
C VAL A 256 -12.47 8.29 -2.96
N MET A 257 -11.70 7.42 -2.33
CA MET A 257 -12.20 6.28 -1.56
C MET A 257 -12.68 6.73 -0.18
N SER A 258 -13.72 6.07 0.35
CA SER A 258 -14.27 6.37 1.67
C SER A 258 -13.28 6.13 2.81
N ASP A 259 -12.42 5.12 2.64
CA ASP A 259 -11.28 4.90 3.50
C ASP A 259 -10.16 5.89 3.12
N LYS A 260 -9.86 6.82 4.01
CA LYS A 260 -8.85 7.86 3.82
C LYS A 260 -7.43 7.32 3.86
N ALA A 261 -7.23 6.15 4.47
CA ALA A 261 -5.93 5.49 4.58
C ALA A 261 -5.52 4.75 3.32
N ILE A 262 -6.47 4.21 2.56
CA ILE A 262 -6.20 3.34 1.42
C ILE A 262 -5.68 4.13 0.21
N ILE A 263 -4.73 3.56 -0.52
CA ILE A 263 -4.31 4.11 -1.81
C ILE A 263 -5.50 4.13 -2.79
N SER A 264 -5.81 5.32 -3.32
CA SER A 264 -6.80 5.50 -4.38
C SER A 264 -6.17 5.23 -5.76
N PRO A 265 -6.98 5.06 -6.83
CA PRO A 265 -6.43 4.85 -8.16
C PRO A 265 -5.47 5.98 -8.55
N ARG A 266 -4.25 5.61 -9.00
CA ARG A 266 -3.24 6.55 -9.45
C ARG A 266 -3.40 6.84 -10.93
N ILE A 267 -3.24 8.11 -11.28
CA ILE A 267 -3.28 8.59 -12.66
C ILE A 267 -1.84 8.89 -13.06
N CYS A 268 -1.31 8.13 -14.01
CA CYS A 268 -0.02 8.40 -14.65
C CYS A 268 -0.03 8.20 -16.18
N CYS A 269 -1.09 7.61 -16.73
CA CYS A 269 -1.17 7.29 -18.15
C CYS A 269 -2.12 8.24 -18.91
N PRO A 270 -1.84 8.57 -20.19
CA PRO A 270 -2.72 9.42 -21.00
C PRO A 270 -4.18 8.93 -21.08
N GLY A 271 -4.40 7.60 -21.14
CA GLY A 271 -5.74 7.01 -21.17
C GLY A 271 -6.57 7.19 -19.90
N GLN A 272 -5.96 7.63 -18.79
CA GLN A 272 -6.64 7.91 -17.53
C GLN A 272 -7.05 9.39 -17.39
N LEU A 273 -6.66 10.25 -18.33
CA LEU A 273 -6.93 11.68 -18.30
C LEU A 273 -8.38 12.01 -18.67
N ASN A 274 -8.78 13.25 -18.37
CA ASN A 274 -10.10 13.81 -18.69
C ASN A 274 -11.30 13.14 -18.01
N GLN A 275 -11.04 12.27 -17.03
CA GLN A 275 -12.08 11.66 -16.20
C GLN A 275 -12.54 12.61 -15.08
N VAL A 276 -13.85 12.64 -14.85
CA VAL A 276 -14.43 13.29 -13.66
C VAL A 276 -14.43 12.29 -12.52
N LEU A 277 -13.86 12.69 -11.39
CA LEU A 277 -13.79 11.86 -10.19
C LEU A 277 -14.69 12.45 -9.11
N THR A 278 -15.63 11.65 -8.63
CA THR A 278 -16.47 11.99 -7.49
C THR A 278 -15.82 11.44 -6.24
N SER A 279 -15.52 12.33 -5.30
CA SER A 279 -15.00 11.91 -4.00
C SER A 279 -16.11 11.51 -3.04
N ARG A 280 -15.82 10.53 -2.19
CA ARG A 280 -16.68 10.11 -1.07
C ARG A 280 -16.29 10.73 0.26
N ILE A 281 -15.32 11.64 0.26
CA ILE A 281 -14.78 12.27 1.47
C ILE A 281 -14.72 13.79 1.34
N ASN A 282 -14.89 14.49 2.46
CA ASN A 282 -14.72 15.93 2.55
C ASN A 282 -13.90 16.26 3.81
N PRO A 283 -12.76 16.95 3.72
CA PRO A 283 -12.07 17.36 2.48
C PRO A 283 -11.49 16.15 1.72
N THR A 284 -11.32 16.31 0.41
CA THR A 284 -10.67 15.35 -0.51
C THR A 284 -9.23 15.80 -0.75
N PRO A 285 -8.23 15.10 -0.21
CA PRO A 285 -6.83 15.34 -0.55
C PRO A 285 -6.43 14.89 -1.96
#